data_AF-A0A974NTZ6-F1
#
_entry.id   AF-A0A974NTZ6-F1
#
_cell.length_a   1.000
_cell.length_b   1.000
_cell.length_c   1.000
_cell.angle_alpha   90.00
_cell.angle_beta   90.00
_cell.angle_gamma   90.00
#
_symmetry.space_group_name_H-M   'P 1'
#
loop_
_entity.id
_entity.type
_entity.pdbx_description
1 polymer ?
#
loop_
_entity_poly.entity_id
_entity_poly.type
_entity_poly.pdbx_seq_one_letter_code
_entity_poly.pdbx_strand_id
1 'polypeptide(L)'
;MTRYILAAVAAAALSTVATSANAAVLVAGSTGVAPTAGVPAGQGTLLASQVTSGQAFTFAATFNQAVYRNTLGTLDFYFQVLRTGAGAISSQEIRSFTVSDFGAYLVDGYASGPDPDGAGLFIAANNPTLANGTPSGSTTSFGRSPSGSVVTVEFGANGLTGNQNSATYIFRTNATAFNNLGTFGIIDGSTLQGLTYQPTGAVPEPATWGMMILGFGMIGAASRSRKVKTSVKFA
;
A
#
# COMPACT_ATOMS: atom_id res chain seq x y z
N MET A 1 -61.59 -9.32 42.38
CA MET A 1 -60.98 -10.34 41.49
C MET A 1 -60.62 -9.69 40.16
N THR A 2 -59.41 -9.16 40.01
CA THR A 2 -58.87 -8.81 38.69
C THR A 2 -57.36 -8.99 38.74
N ARG A 3 -56.84 -9.66 37.71
CA ARG A 3 -55.57 -10.38 37.61
C ARG A 3 -54.57 -9.59 36.75
N TYR A 4 -53.28 -9.65 37.14
CA TYR A 4 -52.00 -9.63 36.37
C TYR A 4 -51.83 -8.60 35.21
N ILE A 5 -50.67 -8.02 34.93
CA ILE A 5 -49.46 -8.67 34.39
C ILE A 5 -48.26 -7.70 34.52
N LEU A 6 -47.16 -8.16 35.14
CA LEU A 6 -45.83 -7.56 35.01
C LEU A 6 -45.26 -7.96 33.63
N ALA A 7 -44.88 -7.00 32.79
CA ALA A 7 -44.11 -7.25 31.59
C ALA A 7 -42.62 -7.00 31.86
N ALA A 8 -41.83 -8.06 31.97
CA ALA A 8 -40.37 -7.98 32.00
C ALA A 8 -39.85 -8.02 30.56
N VAL A 9 -39.27 -6.91 30.09
CA VAL A 9 -38.58 -6.84 28.79
C VAL A 9 -37.12 -7.24 29.03
N ALA A 10 -36.75 -8.44 28.59
CA ALA A 10 -35.36 -8.89 28.55
C ALA A 10 -34.72 -8.39 27.24
N ALA A 11 -33.83 -7.40 27.34
CA ALA A 11 -33.00 -6.96 26.23
C ALA A 11 -31.87 -7.99 26.02
N ALA A 12 -32.02 -8.84 25.01
CA ALA A 12 -30.94 -9.71 24.55
C ALA A 12 -29.93 -8.88 23.74
N ALA A 13 -28.78 -8.58 24.33
CA ALA A 13 -27.65 -8.01 23.60
C ALA A 13 -27.09 -9.09 22.65
N LEU A 14 -27.42 -8.99 21.36
CA LEU A 14 -26.77 -9.78 20.32
C LEU A 14 -25.32 -9.29 20.18
N SER A 15 -24.38 -9.98 20.82
CA SER A 15 -22.96 -9.81 20.56
C SER A 15 -22.64 -10.45 19.21
N THR A 16 -22.67 -9.66 18.14
CA THR A 16 -22.14 -10.06 16.83
C THR A 16 -20.63 -10.26 16.97
N VAL A 17 -20.18 -11.50 16.99
CA VAL A 17 -18.75 -11.82 16.90
C VAL A 17 -18.32 -11.47 15.48
N ALA A 18 -17.65 -10.32 15.32
CA ALA A 18 -17.03 -9.96 14.06
C ALA A 18 -15.94 -11.00 13.78
N THR A 19 -16.15 -11.85 12.78
CA THR A 19 -15.08 -12.69 12.25
C THR A 19 -14.00 -11.77 11.72
N SER A 20 -12.79 -11.85 12.28
CA SER A 20 -11.62 -11.13 11.77
C SER A 20 -11.43 -11.50 10.30
N ALA A 21 -11.71 -10.55 9.40
CA ALA A 21 -11.48 -10.74 7.98
C ALA A 21 -9.96 -10.93 7.78
N ASN A 22 -9.58 -12.02 7.09
CA ASN A 22 -8.21 -12.19 6.63
C ASN A 22 -7.86 -11.04 5.66
N ALA A 23 -6.61 -10.57 5.74
CA ALA A 23 -6.11 -9.53 4.86
C ALA A 23 -6.14 -9.99 3.39
N ALA A 24 -6.42 -9.07 2.46
CA ALA A 24 -6.43 -9.34 1.04
C ALA A 24 -5.00 -9.43 0.52
N VAL A 25 -4.46 -10.65 0.52
CA VAL A 25 -3.08 -10.92 0.09
C VAL A 25 -2.97 -10.71 -1.43
N LEU A 26 -2.09 -9.81 -1.84
CA LEU A 26 -1.80 -9.51 -3.24
C LEU A 26 -0.57 -10.26 -3.71
N VAL A 27 -0.78 -11.42 -4.31
CA VAL A 27 0.29 -12.19 -4.97
C VAL A 27 0.58 -11.65 -6.37
N ALA A 28 1.80 -11.83 -6.87
CA ALA A 28 2.16 -11.41 -8.22
C ALA A 28 1.24 -12.06 -9.27
N GLY A 29 0.76 -11.26 -10.23
CA GLY A 29 -0.19 -11.67 -11.26
C GLY A 29 -1.66 -11.73 -10.82
N SER A 30 -1.99 -11.43 -9.57
CA SER A 30 -3.38 -11.38 -9.12
C SER A 30 -4.15 -10.22 -9.76
N THR A 31 -5.44 -10.44 -10.02
CA THR A 31 -6.37 -9.43 -10.55
C THR A 31 -7.72 -9.58 -9.85
N GLY A 32 -8.50 -8.50 -9.77
CA GLY A 32 -9.85 -8.56 -9.22
C GLY A 32 -9.93 -8.85 -7.71
N VAL A 33 -8.82 -8.67 -6.97
CA VAL A 33 -8.77 -9.00 -5.54
C VAL A 33 -9.54 -7.93 -4.75
N ALA A 34 -10.59 -8.33 -4.04
CA ALA A 34 -11.34 -7.39 -3.21
C ALA A 34 -10.50 -6.90 -2.01
N PRO A 35 -10.50 -5.59 -1.70
CA PRO A 35 -9.76 -5.06 -0.55
C PRO A 35 -10.32 -5.55 0.78
N THR A 36 -9.46 -5.70 1.78
CA THR A 36 -9.92 -5.82 3.17
C THR A 36 -10.46 -4.48 3.66
N ALA A 37 -11.58 -4.54 4.36
CA ALA A 37 -12.23 -3.37 4.90
C ALA A 37 -11.45 -2.70 6.05
N GLY A 38 -11.34 -1.37 6.00
CA GLY A 38 -10.87 -0.56 7.12
C GLY A 38 -9.36 -0.29 7.12
N VAL A 39 -8.84 0.05 8.29
CA VAL A 39 -7.41 0.32 8.51
C VAL A 39 -6.77 -0.93 9.14
N PRO A 40 -5.58 -1.34 8.70
CA PRO A 40 -4.86 -2.43 9.32
C PRO A 40 -4.63 -2.19 10.82
N ALA A 41 -4.78 -3.23 11.65
CA ALA A 41 -4.46 -3.13 13.07
C ALA A 41 -2.99 -2.71 13.29
N GLY A 42 -2.73 -1.94 14.34
CA GLY A 42 -1.39 -1.45 14.66
C GLY A 42 -0.90 -0.36 13.70
N GLN A 43 -1.80 0.51 13.22
CA GLN A 43 -1.40 1.77 12.58
C GLN A 43 -0.40 2.48 13.49
N GLY A 44 0.73 2.89 12.93
CA GLY A 44 1.81 3.46 13.73
C GLY A 44 2.17 4.87 13.31
N THR A 45 3.45 5.20 13.32
CA THR A 45 3.92 6.57 13.19
C THR A 45 4.07 6.99 11.73
N LEU A 46 3.55 8.16 11.38
CA LEU A 46 3.80 8.78 10.08
C LEU A 46 5.30 9.04 9.90
N LEU A 47 5.88 8.53 8.83
CA LEU A 47 7.30 8.72 8.50
C LEU A 47 7.49 9.78 7.42
N ALA A 48 6.62 9.78 6.41
CA ALA A 48 6.68 10.70 5.30
C ALA A 48 5.32 10.83 4.62
N SER A 49 5.09 11.99 3.98
CA SER A 49 3.87 12.29 3.24
C SER A 49 4.17 13.19 2.06
N GLN A 50 3.41 13.03 0.98
CA GLN A 50 3.50 13.88 -0.21
C GLN A 50 2.12 14.07 -0.83
N VAL A 51 1.92 15.24 -1.43
CA VAL A 51 0.77 15.60 -2.26
C VAL A 51 1.28 15.94 -3.64
N THR A 52 0.71 15.32 -4.67
CA THR A 52 1.00 15.65 -6.07
C THR A 52 -0.29 16.03 -6.77
N SER A 53 -0.42 17.26 -7.23
CA SER A 53 -1.58 17.72 -8.00
C SER A 53 -1.22 17.87 -9.47
N GLY A 54 -2.16 17.59 -10.35
CA GLY A 54 -1.96 17.78 -11.77
C GLY A 54 -3.23 17.68 -12.59
N GLN A 55 -3.08 17.95 -13.88
CA GLN A 55 -4.16 17.90 -14.85
C GLN A 55 -3.73 17.03 -16.03
N ALA A 56 -4.52 16.00 -16.32
CA ALA A 56 -4.44 15.21 -17.54
C ALA A 56 -5.38 15.80 -18.60
N PHE A 57 -5.44 15.18 -19.77
CA PHE A 57 -6.34 15.63 -20.84
C PHE A 57 -7.82 15.49 -20.46
N THR A 58 -8.17 14.45 -19.70
CA THR A 58 -9.56 14.06 -19.46
C THR A 58 -10.02 14.27 -18.00
N PHE A 59 -9.09 14.52 -17.06
CA PHE A 59 -9.40 14.83 -15.66
C PHE A 59 -8.33 15.74 -15.02
N ALA A 60 -8.67 16.35 -13.89
CA ALA A 60 -7.71 16.92 -12.95
C ALA A 60 -7.82 16.19 -11.61
N ALA A 61 -6.67 15.95 -10.96
CA ALA A 61 -6.63 15.19 -9.72
C ALA A 61 -5.48 15.61 -8.80
N THR A 62 -5.66 15.30 -7.53
CA THR A 62 -4.65 15.34 -6.49
C THR A 62 -4.42 13.92 -5.98
N PHE A 63 -3.15 13.52 -5.93
CA PHE A 63 -2.69 12.24 -5.40
C PHE A 63 -2.05 12.47 -4.04
N ASN A 64 -2.70 11.95 -2.99
CA ASN A 64 -2.20 11.99 -1.63
C ASN A 64 -1.53 10.66 -1.32
N GLN A 65 -0.34 10.72 -0.70
CA GLN A 65 0.41 9.53 -0.33
C GLN A 65 1.15 9.71 0.99
N ALA A 66 1.29 8.63 1.74
CA ALA A 66 2.05 8.62 2.99
C ALA A 66 2.63 7.24 3.30
N VAL A 67 3.68 7.22 4.12
CA VAL A 67 4.30 6.01 4.65
C VAL A 67 4.20 6.04 6.16
N TYR A 68 3.63 4.97 6.72
CA TYR A 68 3.54 4.75 8.15
C TYR A 68 4.41 3.56 8.55
N ARG A 69 5.10 3.66 9.69
CA ARG A 69 5.72 2.50 10.33
C ARG A 69 4.73 1.92 11.33
N ASN A 70 4.29 0.69 11.09
CA ASN A 70 3.37 0.01 11.99
C ASN A 70 4.08 -0.50 13.27
N THR A 71 3.30 -1.01 14.21
CA THR A 71 3.82 -1.51 15.50
C THR A 71 4.74 -2.73 15.37
N LEU A 72 4.74 -3.41 14.22
CA LEU A 72 5.65 -4.52 13.91
C LEU A 72 6.99 -4.03 13.32
N GLY A 73 7.16 -2.73 13.12
CA GLY A 73 8.36 -2.12 12.54
C GLY A 73 8.41 -2.19 11.01
N THR A 74 7.38 -2.72 10.34
CA THR A 74 7.27 -2.73 8.88
C THR A 74 6.47 -1.52 8.38
N LEU A 75 6.38 -1.38 7.06
CA LEU A 75 5.81 -0.20 6.41
C LEU A 75 4.44 -0.46 5.79
N ASP A 76 3.55 0.47 6.04
CA ASP A 76 2.24 0.59 5.41
C ASP A 76 2.25 1.83 4.49
N PHE A 77 1.87 1.65 3.22
CA PHE A 77 1.84 2.72 2.21
C PHE A 77 0.38 3.11 1.94
N TYR A 78 0.07 4.39 2.13
CA TYR A 78 -1.28 4.94 2.04
C TYR A 78 -1.40 5.78 0.78
N PHE A 79 -2.50 5.63 0.06
CA PHE A 79 -2.77 6.32 -1.20
C PHE A 79 -4.23 6.76 -1.29
N GLN A 80 -4.47 7.97 -1.79
CA GLN A 80 -5.81 8.45 -2.08
C GLN A 80 -5.80 9.33 -3.33
N VAL A 81 -6.81 9.15 -4.18
CA VAL A 81 -7.04 9.98 -5.36
C VAL A 81 -8.22 10.91 -5.08
N LEU A 82 -7.98 12.22 -5.21
CA LEU A 82 -9.02 13.24 -5.15
C LEU A 82 -9.17 13.78 -6.56
N ARG A 83 -10.33 13.57 -7.19
CA ARG A 83 -10.65 14.26 -8.44
C ARG A 83 -10.95 15.72 -8.11
N THR A 84 -10.26 16.64 -8.77
CA THR A 84 -10.40 18.08 -8.55
C THR A 84 -11.17 18.79 -9.67
N GLY A 85 -11.38 18.12 -10.81
CA GLY A 85 -12.22 18.64 -11.87
C GLY A 85 -12.05 17.94 -13.22
N ALA A 86 -12.40 18.66 -14.29
CA ALA A 86 -12.20 18.23 -15.67
C ALA A 86 -10.72 18.31 -16.09
N GLY A 87 -10.37 17.56 -17.12
CA GLY A 87 -9.07 17.66 -17.75
C GLY A 87 -8.97 18.88 -18.66
N ALA A 88 -7.82 19.00 -19.32
CA ALA A 88 -7.51 20.14 -20.17
C ALA A 88 -8.43 20.23 -21.41
N ILE A 89 -8.97 19.10 -21.89
CA ILE A 89 -9.75 19.05 -23.14
C ILE A 89 -11.12 18.37 -23.00
N SER A 90 -11.30 17.52 -21.98
CA SER A 90 -12.59 16.87 -21.72
C SER A 90 -12.74 16.51 -20.25
N SER A 91 -13.94 16.05 -19.87
CA SER A 91 -14.22 15.53 -18.54
C SER A 91 -14.62 14.07 -18.65
N GLN A 92 -13.78 13.19 -18.14
CA GLN A 92 -14.04 11.76 -18.01
C GLN A 92 -13.85 11.32 -16.53
N GLU A 93 -14.23 10.08 -16.24
CA GLU A 93 -14.28 9.50 -14.90
C GLU A 93 -12.97 8.77 -14.58
N ILE A 94 -12.24 9.15 -13.54
CA ILE A 94 -11.01 8.40 -13.17
C ILE A 94 -11.38 6.95 -12.85
N ARG A 95 -10.75 5.98 -13.52
CA ARG A 95 -11.12 4.55 -13.40
C ARG A 95 -10.14 3.72 -12.59
N SER A 96 -8.87 4.12 -12.55
CA SER A 96 -7.86 3.41 -11.78
C SER A 96 -6.67 4.29 -11.43
N PHE A 97 -5.84 3.76 -10.53
CA PHE A 97 -4.46 4.21 -10.43
C PHE A 97 -3.52 3.02 -10.22
N THR A 98 -2.24 3.25 -10.49
CA THR A 98 -1.15 2.31 -10.26
C THR A 98 -0.09 2.94 -9.37
N VAL A 99 0.61 2.10 -8.62
CA VAL A 99 1.83 2.45 -7.86
C VAL A 99 2.87 1.35 -8.08
N SER A 100 4.13 1.74 -8.31
CA SER A 100 5.20 0.82 -8.69
C SER A 100 6.10 0.36 -7.54
N ASP A 101 6.99 -0.57 -7.88
CA ASP A 101 8.12 -1.05 -7.09
C ASP A 101 7.81 -1.78 -5.77
N PHE A 102 6.67 -2.47 -5.72
CA PHE A 102 6.34 -3.44 -4.66
C PHE A 102 7.04 -4.80 -4.80
N GLY A 103 7.74 -5.01 -5.93
CA GLY A 103 8.57 -6.17 -6.31
C GLY A 103 8.34 -7.45 -5.50
N ALA A 104 9.35 -7.84 -4.72
CA ALA A 104 9.39 -9.08 -3.95
C ALA A 104 8.73 -8.98 -2.55
N TYR A 105 8.11 -7.85 -2.21
CA TYR A 105 7.50 -7.68 -0.90
C TYR A 105 6.17 -8.44 -0.81
N LEU A 106 5.86 -8.95 0.38
CA LEU A 106 4.50 -9.33 0.71
C LEU A 106 3.66 -8.05 0.73
N VAL A 107 2.47 -8.12 0.16
CA VAL A 107 1.56 -6.97 0.08
C VAL A 107 0.17 -7.43 0.48
N ASP A 108 -0.36 -6.80 1.52
CA ASP A 108 -1.75 -6.95 1.93
C ASP A 108 -2.51 -5.66 1.65
N GLY A 109 -3.62 -5.77 0.94
CA GLY A 109 -4.41 -4.64 0.49
C GLY A 109 -5.61 -4.35 1.39
N TYR A 110 -5.77 -3.08 1.77
CA TYR A 110 -6.91 -2.59 2.53
C TYR A 110 -7.50 -1.33 1.90
N ALA A 111 -8.77 -1.07 2.20
CA ALA A 111 -9.44 0.17 1.80
C ALA A 111 -10.27 0.73 2.97
N SER A 112 -10.02 1.99 3.32
CA SER A 112 -10.76 2.74 4.33
C SER A 112 -11.60 3.84 3.68
N GLY A 113 -12.92 3.76 3.84
CA GLY A 113 -13.83 4.85 3.48
C GLY A 113 -13.77 6.03 4.46
N PRO A 114 -13.75 5.79 5.79
CA PRO A 114 -13.44 6.83 6.77
C PRO A 114 -12.03 7.38 6.61
N ASP A 115 -11.84 8.58 7.14
CA ASP A 115 -10.55 9.21 7.30
C ASP A 115 -9.64 8.38 8.24
N PRO A 116 -8.54 7.79 7.73
CA PRO A 116 -7.71 6.89 8.53
C PRO A 116 -6.71 7.62 9.43
N ASP A 117 -6.44 8.92 9.23
CA ASP A 117 -5.50 9.69 10.06
C ASP A 117 -6.16 10.88 10.79
N GLY A 118 -7.48 11.07 10.62
CA GLY A 118 -8.27 12.02 11.38
C GLY A 118 -8.22 13.41 10.77
N ALA A 119 -7.67 14.42 11.44
CA ALA A 119 -7.46 15.72 10.81
C ALA A 119 -6.09 15.72 10.11
N GLY A 120 -6.01 15.08 8.94
CA GLY A 120 -4.75 14.73 8.30
C GLY A 120 -4.67 15.01 6.80
N LEU A 121 -3.77 14.26 6.15
CA LEU A 121 -3.53 14.31 4.71
C LEU A 121 -4.69 13.67 3.95
N PHE A 122 -5.23 12.59 4.52
CA PHE A 122 -6.34 11.87 3.94
C PHE A 122 -7.65 12.50 4.40
N ILE A 123 -8.70 12.25 3.63
CA ILE A 123 -10.04 12.71 3.96
C ILE A 123 -11.04 11.58 3.74
N ALA A 124 -12.18 11.63 4.42
CA ALA A 124 -13.24 10.66 4.22
C ALA A 124 -13.69 10.62 2.75
N ALA A 125 -13.90 9.41 2.23
CA ALA A 125 -14.41 9.20 0.89
C ALA A 125 -15.83 9.79 0.75
N ASN A 126 -16.07 10.51 -0.33
CA ASN A 126 -17.31 11.18 -0.70
C ASN A 126 -17.83 10.68 -2.05
N ASN A 127 -17.15 9.72 -2.68
CA ASN A 127 -17.59 9.13 -3.93
C ASN A 127 -18.95 8.41 -3.71
N PRO A 128 -20.06 8.95 -4.25
CA PRO A 128 -21.41 8.43 -4.02
C PRO A 128 -21.64 7.07 -4.67
N THR A 129 -20.80 6.65 -5.62
CA THR A 129 -20.86 5.30 -6.22
C THR A 129 -20.29 4.22 -5.30
N LEU A 130 -19.68 4.59 -4.15
CA LEU A 130 -19.50 3.69 -3.01
C LEU A 130 -20.87 3.43 -2.33
N ALA A 131 -21.85 2.93 -3.06
CA ALA A 131 -23.22 2.81 -2.57
C ALA A 131 -23.31 1.87 -1.35
N ASN A 132 -23.86 2.41 -0.25
CA ASN A 132 -24.36 1.72 0.94
C ASN A 132 -23.30 1.20 1.96
N GLY A 133 -22.70 2.11 2.75
CA GLY A 133 -22.08 1.78 4.04
C GLY A 133 -20.79 0.93 3.99
N THR A 134 -19.77 1.42 3.29
CA THR A 134 -18.40 0.86 3.12
C THR A 134 -17.87 -0.11 4.22
N PRO A 135 -16.98 -1.08 3.92
CA PRO A 135 -16.48 -1.61 2.64
C PRO A 135 -16.69 -3.16 2.57
N SER A 136 -17.87 -3.57 2.11
CA SER A 136 -18.09 -4.90 1.51
C SER A 136 -19.02 -4.64 0.33
N GLY A 137 -18.54 -4.83 -0.90
CA GLY A 137 -19.26 -4.43 -2.11
C GLY A 137 -18.75 -3.16 -2.81
N SER A 138 -17.56 -2.65 -2.47
CA SER A 138 -16.88 -1.76 -3.41
C SER A 138 -16.57 -2.54 -4.68
N THR A 139 -16.92 -2.04 -5.87
CA THR A 139 -16.37 -2.60 -7.12
C THR A 139 -14.89 -2.31 -7.25
N THR A 140 -14.29 -1.61 -6.27
CA THR A 140 -12.85 -1.50 -6.20
C THR A 140 -12.23 -2.87 -6.08
N SER A 141 -11.30 -3.15 -6.97
CA SER A 141 -10.46 -4.33 -6.90
C SER A 141 -9.00 -3.94 -6.99
N PHE A 142 -8.16 -4.81 -6.45
CA PHE A 142 -6.72 -4.71 -6.56
C PHE A 142 -6.21 -5.71 -7.59
N GLY A 143 -5.17 -5.28 -8.29
CA GLY A 143 -4.35 -6.12 -9.13
C GLY A 143 -2.89 -5.96 -8.77
N ARG A 144 -2.09 -6.96 -9.13
CA ARG A 144 -0.64 -6.90 -9.02
C ARG A 144 -0.03 -7.46 -10.30
N SER A 145 0.93 -6.74 -10.89
CA SER A 145 1.56 -7.17 -12.14
C SER A 145 2.19 -8.56 -12.00
N PRO A 146 2.40 -9.30 -13.11
CA PRO A 146 3.07 -10.60 -13.07
C PRO A 146 4.47 -10.56 -12.43
N SER A 147 5.15 -9.42 -12.51
CA SER A 147 6.45 -9.21 -11.86
C SER A 147 6.34 -8.94 -10.34
N GLY A 148 5.13 -8.71 -9.81
CA GLY A 148 4.91 -8.25 -8.44
C GLY A 148 5.19 -6.77 -8.21
N SER A 149 5.72 -6.07 -9.22
CA SER A 149 6.22 -4.69 -9.07
C SER A 149 5.12 -3.65 -8.99
N VAL A 150 4.09 -3.76 -9.82
CA VAL A 150 3.05 -2.73 -9.91
C VAL A 150 1.81 -3.22 -9.21
N VAL A 151 1.28 -2.42 -8.29
CA VAL A 151 -0.04 -2.60 -7.71
C VAL A 151 -1.00 -1.68 -8.43
N THR A 152 -2.16 -2.20 -8.80
CA THR A 152 -3.24 -1.48 -9.46
C THR A 152 -4.43 -1.43 -8.54
N VAL A 153 -5.05 -0.26 -8.44
CA VAL A 153 -6.38 -0.09 -7.85
C VAL A 153 -7.34 0.25 -8.97
N GLU A 154 -8.28 -0.64 -9.23
CA GLU A 154 -9.32 -0.44 -10.22
C GLU A 154 -10.60 -0.06 -9.51
N PHE A 155 -11.18 1.08 -9.81
CA PHE A 155 -12.41 1.52 -9.15
C PHE A 155 -13.66 0.79 -9.67
N GLY A 156 -13.59 0.16 -10.86
CA GLY A 156 -14.69 -0.60 -11.43
C GLY A 156 -15.84 0.30 -11.87
N ALA A 157 -17.04 0.04 -11.36
CA ALA A 157 -18.21 0.93 -11.51
C ALA A 157 -18.17 2.15 -10.58
N ASN A 158 -17.16 2.24 -9.72
CA ASN A 158 -17.01 3.28 -8.70
C ASN A 158 -15.96 4.32 -9.08
N GLY A 159 -15.76 4.62 -10.36
CA GLY A 159 -14.77 5.63 -10.74
C GLY A 159 -15.15 7.02 -10.22
N LEU A 160 -14.20 7.95 -10.31
CA LEU A 160 -14.33 9.28 -9.72
C LEU A 160 -14.85 10.28 -10.75
N THR A 161 -16.02 10.84 -10.47
CA THR A 161 -16.66 11.90 -11.24
C THR A 161 -16.68 13.24 -10.51
N GLY A 162 -16.78 14.35 -11.23
CA GLY A 162 -16.86 15.70 -10.65
C GLY A 162 -15.71 16.02 -9.69
N ASN A 163 -16.03 16.26 -8.42
CA ASN A 163 -15.10 16.59 -7.34
C ASN A 163 -15.05 15.50 -6.25
N GLN A 164 -15.12 14.23 -6.68
CA GLN A 164 -15.14 13.08 -5.78
C GLN A 164 -13.74 12.63 -5.37
N ASN A 165 -13.62 12.05 -4.17
CA ASN A 165 -12.41 11.40 -3.70
C ASN A 165 -12.63 9.90 -3.44
N SER A 166 -11.57 9.13 -3.63
CA SER A 166 -11.59 7.69 -3.39
C SER A 166 -11.56 7.37 -1.89
N ALA A 167 -11.77 6.10 -1.57
CA ALA A 167 -11.28 5.55 -0.30
C ALA A 167 -9.76 5.75 -0.18
N THR A 168 -9.25 5.68 1.04
CA THR A 168 -7.80 5.56 1.26
C THR A 168 -7.42 4.10 1.11
N TYR A 169 -6.51 3.83 0.17
CA TYR A 169 -5.98 2.50 -0.10
C TYR A 169 -4.68 2.31 0.64
N ILE A 170 -4.56 1.18 1.34
CA ILE A 170 -3.44 0.92 2.23
C ILE A 170 -2.81 -0.40 1.80
N PHE A 171 -1.52 -0.35 1.46
CA PHE A 171 -0.72 -1.52 1.15
C PHE A 171 0.26 -1.77 2.28
N ARG A 172 -0.06 -2.75 3.11
CA ARG A 172 0.82 -3.22 4.17
C ARG A 172 1.89 -4.13 3.56
N THR A 173 3.14 -3.90 3.94
CA THR A 173 4.28 -4.67 3.44
C THR A 173 5.14 -5.22 4.55
N ASN A 174 6.01 -6.18 4.21
CA ASN A 174 7.12 -6.61 5.07
C ASN A 174 8.39 -5.76 4.90
N ALA A 175 8.32 -4.62 4.19
CA ALA A 175 9.47 -3.72 4.06
C ALA A 175 9.72 -2.94 5.35
N THR A 176 10.97 -2.58 5.62
CA THR A 176 11.39 -1.77 6.79
C THR A 176 11.97 -0.40 6.40
N ALA A 177 12.25 -0.21 5.11
CA ALA A 177 12.79 1.00 4.51
C ALA A 177 12.02 1.37 3.23
N PHE A 178 12.07 2.65 2.87
CA PHE A 178 11.42 3.19 1.68
C PHE A 178 12.27 4.32 1.07
N ASN A 179 11.97 4.66 -0.18
CA ASN A 179 12.44 5.88 -0.83
C ASN A 179 11.31 6.49 -1.67
N ASN A 180 11.57 7.62 -2.34
CA ASN A 180 10.61 8.32 -3.20
C ASN A 180 11.02 8.25 -4.68
N LEU A 181 11.40 7.06 -5.14
CA LEU A 181 11.80 6.82 -6.53
C LEU A 181 10.77 5.99 -7.31
N GLY A 182 9.71 5.54 -6.64
CA GLY A 182 8.62 4.84 -7.30
C GLY A 182 7.84 5.80 -8.18
N THR A 183 6.93 5.24 -8.97
CA THR A 183 6.02 5.99 -9.82
C THR A 183 4.57 5.64 -9.53
N PHE A 184 3.69 6.64 -9.69
CA PHE A 184 2.26 6.42 -9.75
C PHE A 184 1.71 6.84 -11.11
N GLY A 185 0.57 6.26 -11.48
CA GLY A 185 -0.22 6.70 -12.64
C GLY A 185 -1.70 6.67 -12.31
N ILE A 186 -2.40 7.79 -12.50
CA ILE A 186 -3.87 7.87 -12.44
C ILE A 186 -4.40 7.77 -13.88
N ILE A 187 -5.41 6.93 -14.12
CA ILE A 187 -5.76 6.45 -15.47
C ILE A 187 -7.27 6.51 -15.72
N ASP A 188 -7.63 7.07 -16.87
CA ASP A 188 -8.96 7.04 -17.50
C ASP A 188 -8.85 7.53 -18.96
N GLY A 189 -8.25 6.71 -19.83
CA GLY A 189 -8.01 7.07 -21.25
C GLY A 189 -6.89 8.09 -21.48
N SER A 190 -6.60 8.96 -20.51
CA SER A 190 -5.36 9.72 -20.37
C SER A 190 -4.67 9.39 -19.05
N THR A 191 -3.43 9.85 -18.85
CA THR A 191 -2.66 9.54 -17.63
C THR A 191 -2.09 10.78 -16.98
N LEU A 192 -2.18 10.84 -15.65
CA LEU A 192 -1.41 11.76 -14.80
C LEU A 192 -0.41 10.91 -14.02
N GLN A 193 0.88 11.28 -14.04
CA GLN A 193 1.95 10.49 -13.43
C GLN A 193 2.85 11.36 -12.57
N GLY A 194 3.55 10.73 -11.63
CA GLY A 194 4.53 11.38 -10.78
C GLY A 194 5.28 10.39 -9.90
N LEU A 195 6.13 10.93 -9.03
CA LEU A 195 6.88 10.11 -8.08
C LEU A 195 6.01 9.68 -6.89
N THR A 196 6.26 8.48 -6.40
CA THR A 196 5.61 7.89 -5.23
C THR A 196 6.58 7.19 -4.31
N TYR A 197 6.20 7.03 -3.05
CA TYR A 197 6.93 6.18 -2.12
C TYR A 197 6.84 4.71 -2.53
N GLN A 198 7.99 4.03 -2.48
CA GLN A 198 8.10 2.60 -2.72
C GLN A 198 8.87 1.92 -1.59
N PRO A 199 8.58 0.63 -1.31
CA PRO A 199 9.43 -0.15 -0.42
C PRO A 199 10.81 -0.37 -1.05
N THR A 200 11.84 -0.34 -0.21
CA THR A 200 13.23 -0.59 -0.63
C THR A 200 13.83 -1.69 0.21
N GLY A 201 14.73 -2.47 -0.39
CA GLY A 201 15.39 -3.53 0.34
C GLY A 201 16.19 -2.90 1.48
N ALA A 202 16.32 -3.60 2.59
CA ALA A 202 17.42 -3.30 3.49
C ALA A 202 18.69 -3.43 2.63
N VAL A 203 19.26 -2.31 2.23
CA VAL A 203 20.58 -2.27 1.61
C VAL A 203 21.47 -3.05 2.58
N PRO A 204 22.23 -4.08 2.13
CA PRO A 204 23.08 -4.84 3.02
C PRO A 204 23.84 -3.85 3.89
N GLU A 205 23.62 -3.92 5.19
CA GLU A 205 24.11 -2.89 6.09
C GLU A 205 25.63 -2.76 5.90
N PRO A 206 26.24 -1.58 6.12
CA PRO A 206 27.69 -1.42 6.02
C PRO A 206 28.50 -2.49 6.77
N ALA A 207 27.91 -3.08 7.82
CA ALA A 207 28.46 -4.23 8.52
C ALA A 207 28.59 -5.50 7.65
N THR A 208 27.62 -5.79 6.77
CA THR A 208 27.69 -6.91 5.82
C THR A 208 28.82 -6.72 4.81
N TRP A 209 28.97 -5.49 4.30
CA TRP A 209 30.11 -5.13 3.44
C TRP A 209 31.43 -5.27 4.21
N GLY A 210 31.46 -4.80 5.46
CA GLY A 210 32.60 -4.94 6.36
C GLY A 210 32.97 -6.41 6.59
N MET A 211 32.00 -7.29 6.84
CA MET A 211 32.23 -8.72 7.05
C MET A 211 32.71 -9.42 5.77
N MET A 212 32.21 -9.03 4.59
CA MET A 212 32.72 -9.54 3.32
C MET A 212 34.16 -9.11 3.08
N ILE A 213 34.47 -7.83 3.27
CA ILE A 213 35.83 -7.28 3.12
C ILE A 213 36.78 -7.94 4.12
N LEU A 214 36.36 -8.08 5.38
CA LEU A 214 37.12 -8.72 6.43
C LEU A 214 37.35 -10.21 6.13
N GLY A 215 36.33 -10.92 5.66
CA GLY A 215 36.43 -12.32 5.24
C GLY A 215 37.39 -12.52 4.07
N PHE A 216 37.23 -11.76 2.99
CA PHE A 216 38.15 -11.81 1.84
C PHE A 216 39.56 -11.35 2.20
N GLY A 217 39.68 -10.33 3.05
CA GLY A 217 40.95 -9.83 3.57
C GLY A 217 41.70 -10.90 4.38
N MET A 218 41.00 -11.64 5.24
CA MET A 218 41.59 -12.75 6.00
C MET A 218 42.04 -13.90 5.09
N ILE A 219 41.23 -14.30 4.10
CA ILE A 219 41.61 -15.34 3.13
C ILE A 219 42.85 -14.91 2.32
N GLY A 220 42.88 -13.65 1.87
CA GLY A 220 44.01 -13.06 1.17
C GLY A 220 45.28 -13.02 2.04
N ALA A 221 45.16 -12.63 3.30
CA ALA A 221 46.28 -12.61 4.25
C ALA A 221 46.81 -14.03 4.53
N ALA A 222 45.92 -14.99 4.75
CA ALA A 222 46.28 -16.38 5.02
C ALA A 222 47.00 -17.01 3.81
N SER A 223 46.50 -16.81 2.59
CA SER A 223 47.15 -17.32 1.38
C SER A 223 48.53 -16.70 1.15
N ARG A 224 48.71 -15.39 1.42
CA ARG A 224 50.01 -14.72 1.30
C ARG A 224 51.02 -15.14 2.38
N SER A 225 50.55 -15.52 3.57
CA SER A 225 51.43 -15.99 4.65
C SER A 225 52.02 -17.40 4.39
N ARG A 226 51.45 -18.17 3.45
CA ARG A 226 51.91 -19.53 3.16
C ARG A 226 53.16 -19.49 2.26
N LYS A 227 54.34 -19.45 2.88
CA LYS A 227 55.62 -19.59 2.16
C LYS A 227 55.74 -21.00 1.58
N VAL A 228 55.69 -21.12 0.25
CA VAL A 228 55.95 -22.38 -0.45
C VAL A 228 57.44 -22.68 -0.37
N LYS A 229 57.83 -23.72 0.36
CA LYS A 229 59.21 -24.25 0.33
C LYS A 229 59.34 -25.14 -0.91
N THR A 230 59.84 -24.57 -2.01
CA THR A 230 60.23 -25.34 -3.19
C THR A 230 61.55 -26.05 -2.92
N SER A 231 61.50 -27.36 -2.68
CA SER A 231 62.69 -28.22 -2.62
C SER A 231 63.08 -28.61 -4.04
N VAL A 232 64.17 -28.07 -4.55
CA VAL A 232 64.75 -28.48 -5.83
C VAL A 232 65.75 -29.61 -5.58
N LYS A 233 65.56 -30.78 -6.22
CA LYS A 233 66.57 -31.85 -6.29
C LYS A 233 67.34 -31.71 -7.59
N PHE A 234 68.66 -31.63 -7.51
CA PHE A 234 69.53 -31.73 -8.67
C PHE A 234 69.85 -33.20 -8.96
N ALA A 235 69.86 -33.55 -10.25
CA ALA A 235 70.16 -34.88 -10.77
C ALA A 235 71.67 -35.06 -10.97
#